data_AF-A0A964DB93-F1
#
_entry.id   AF-A0A964DB93-F1
#
_cell.length_a   1.000
_cell.length_b   1.000
_cell.length_c   1.000
_cell.angle_alpha   90.00
_cell.angle_beta   90.00
_cell.angle_gamma   90.00
#
_symmetry.space_group_name_H-M   'P 1'
#
loop_
_entity.id
_entity.type
_entity.pdbx_description
1 polymer ?
#
loop_
_entity_poly.entity_id
_entity_poly.type
_entity_poly.pdbx_seq_one_letter_code
_entity_poly.pdbx_strand_id
1 'polypeptide(L)'
;MKLWMALYAMVWIALIEFLLVMTPGGSSVLIYLHSILGIAIIGLAFYNFSGIRRTRVMDRVKRIAQASYNISVTAGISGVLIFFDIGNTSVIPVINVSIYGLILFYHVICAFAIITQAAAIAIAHDMWEEKEFEKETEPGVVPPHPMQQKYPNK
;
A
#
# COMPACT_ATOMS: atom_id res chain seq x y z
N MET A 1 -10.26 -12.03 -11.68
CA MET A 1 -9.64 -10.77 -12.15
C MET A 1 -8.23 -11.09 -12.63
N LYS A 2 -7.69 -10.41 -13.65
CA LYS A 2 -6.26 -10.55 -13.99
C LYS A 2 -5.42 -9.99 -12.83
N LEU A 3 -4.25 -10.55 -12.56
CA LEU A 3 -3.44 -10.17 -11.40
C LEU A 3 -3.10 -8.67 -11.42
N TRP A 4 -2.61 -8.13 -12.55
CA TRP A 4 -2.29 -6.70 -12.68
C TRP A 4 -3.46 -5.78 -12.34
N MET A 5 -4.69 -6.12 -12.77
CA MET A 5 -5.89 -5.34 -12.45
C MET A 5 -6.14 -5.32 -10.95
N ALA A 6 -5.94 -6.44 -10.25
CA ALA A 6 -6.12 -6.53 -8.81
C ALA A 6 -5.05 -5.77 -8.03
N LEU A 7 -3.82 -5.72 -8.56
CA LEU A 7 -2.73 -4.91 -8.00
C LEU A 7 -3.06 -3.42 -8.09
N TYR A 8 -3.49 -2.92 -9.25
CA TYR A 8 -3.90 -1.52 -9.39
C TYR A 8 -5.21 -1.19 -8.66
N ALA A 9 -6.16 -2.12 -8.60
CA ALA A 9 -7.38 -1.95 -7.81
C ALA A 9 -7.06 -1.70 -6.33
N MET A 10 -6.05 -2.38 -5.78
CA MET A 10 -5.62 -2.17 -4.39
C MET A 10 -5.12 -0.74 -4.15
N VAL A 11 -4.37 -0.18 -5.10
CA VAL A 11 -3.89 1.20 -5.01
C VAL A 11 -5.07 2.17 -4.93
N TRP A 12 -6.02 2.04 -5.84
CA TRP A 12 -7.17 2.95 -5.91
C TRP A 12 -8.12 2.80 -4.74
N ILE A 13 -8.44 1.57 -4.33
CA ILE A 13 -9.31 1.32 -3.18
C ILE A 13 -8.67 1.88 -1.90
N ALA A 14 -7.39 1.62 -1.68
CA ALA A 14 -6.69 2.14 -0.51
C ALA A 14 -6.58 3.68 -0.50
N LEU A 15 -6.40 4.31 -1.66
CA LEU A 15 -6.44 5.76 -1.78
C LEU A 15 -7.84 6.31 -1.46
N ILE A 16 -8.90 5.73 -2.01
CA ILE A 16 -10.29 6.15 -1.76
C ILE A 16 -10.63 6.00 -0.28
N GLU A 17 -10.26 4.88 0.34
CA GLU A 17 -10.48 4.64 1.77
C GLU A 17 -9.78 5.70 2.63
N PHE A 18 -8.54 6.05 2.28
CA PHE A 18 -7.80 7.11 2.96
C PHE A 18 -8.48 8.47 2.84
N LEU A 19 -8.91 8.85 1.62
CA LEU A 19 -9.63 10.11 1.38
C LEU A 19 -10.97 10.18 2.11
N LEU A 20 -11.68 9.05 2.21
CA LEU A 20 -12.95 8.95 2.92
C LEU A 20 -12.79 9.36 4.39
N VAL A 21 -11.75 8.85 5.07
CA VAL A 21 -11.49 9.16 6.49
C VAL A 21 -10.99 10.59 6.70
N MET A 22 -10.39 11.22 5.70
CA MET A 22 -9.99 12.63 5.75
C MET A 22 -11.17 13.61 5.64
N THR A 23 -12.39 13.12 5.42
CA THR A 23 -13.59 13.98 5.31
C THR A 23 -14.01 14.48 6.70
N PRO A 24 -14.03 15.80 6.96
CA PRO A 24 -14.43 16.35 8.25
C PRO A 24 -15.90 16.04 8.60
N GLY A 25 -16.20 15.85 9.88
CA GLY A 25 -17.59 15.67 10.37
C GLY A 25 -18.17 14.27 10.17
N GLY A 26 -17.31 13.24 10.14
CA GLY A 26 -17.64 11.85 9.85
C GLY A 26 -18.97 11.36 10.43
N SER A 27 -19.93 11.07 9.54
CA SER A 27 -21.19 10.44 9.92
C SER A 27 -20.97 8.94 10.24
N SER A 28 -21.89 8.33 10.98
CA SER A 28 -21.87 6.89 11.26
C SER A 28 -21.80 6.05 9.97
N VAL A 29 -22.42 6.52 8.89
CA VAL A 29 -22.36 5.88 7.56
C VAL A 29 -20.93 5.81 7.02
N LEU A 30 -20.14 6.88 7.17
CA LEU A 30 -18.75 6.89 6.72
C LEU A 30 -17.89 5.93 7.53
N ILE A 31 -18.14 5.79 8.83
CA ILE A 31 -17.44 4.81 9.69
C ILE A 31 -17.72 3.38 9.20
N TYR A 32 -18.98 3.02 8.95
CA TYR A 32 -19.30 1.68 8.46
C TYR A 32 -18.72 1.41 7.07
N LEU A 33 -18.77 2.40 6.17
CA LEU A 33 -18.18 2.29 4.84
C LEU A 33 -16.66 2.10 4.92
N HIS A 34 -15.97 2.85 5.78
CA HIS A 34 -14.54 2.69 6.05
C HIS A 34 -14.23 1.28 6.55
N SER A 35 -14.98 0.77 7.54
CA SER A 35 -14.78 -0.58 8.07
C SER A 35 -14.97 -1.67 7.01
N ILE A 36 -15.98 -1.54 6.14
CA ILE A 36 -16.23 -2.49 5.04
C ILE A 36 -15.08 -2.45 4.03
N LEU A 37 -14.62 -1.25 3.65
CA LEU A 37 -13.50 -1.09 2.73
C LEU A 37 -12.21 -1.67 3.32
N GLY A 38 -11.94 -1.45 4.62
CA GLY A 38 -10.77 -2.01 5.29
C GLY A 38 -10.73 -3.55 5.25
N ILE A 39 -11.89 -4.21 5.42
CA ILE A 39 -12.00 -5.67 5.25
C ILE A 39 -11.73 -6.06 3.78
N ALA A 40 -12.26 -5.31 2.82
CA ALA A 40 -12.02 -5.55 1.40
C ALA A 40 -10.52 -5.41 1.03
N ILE A 41 -9.83 -4.42 1.60
CA ILE A 41 -8.38 -4.21 1.47
C ILE A 41 -7.61 -5.43 1.98
N ILE A 42 -7.96 -5.99 3.14
CA ILE A 42 -7.30 -7.19 3.67
C ILE A 42 -7.48 -8.37 2.71
N GLY A 43 -8.71 -8.59 2.23
CA GLY A 43 -9.02 -9.65 1.27
C GLY A 43 -8.25 -9.49 -0.06
N LEU A 44 -8.17 -8.26 -0.57
CA LEU A 44 -7.45 -7.94 -1.79
C LEU A 44 -5.93 -8.03 -1.62
N ALA A 45 -5.39 -7.62 -0.47
CA ALA A 45 -3.98 -7.80 -0.14
C ALA A 45 -3.59 -9.29 -0.10
N PHE A 46 -4.44 -10.14 0.52
CA PHE A 46 -4.25 -11.59 0.50
C PHE A 46 -4.29 -12.17 -0.91
N TYR A 47 -5.27 -11.74 -1.73
CA TYR A 47 -5.40 -12.16 -3.12
C TYR A 47 -4.16 -11.80 -3.94
N ASN A 48 -3.70 -10.54 -3.82
CA ASN A 48 -2.53 -10.02 -4.51
C ASN A 48 -1.25 -10.74 -4.09
N PHE A 49 -1.01 -10.91 -2.79
CA PHE A 49 0.10 -11.71 -2.28
C PHE A 49 0.07 -13.14 -2.82
N SER A 50 -1.11 -13.78 -2.78
CA SER A 50 -1.30 -15.14 -3.26
C SER A 50 -1.08 -15.28 -4.77
N GLY A 51 -1.45 -14.27 -5.56
CA GLY A 51 -1.19 -14.22 -6.99
C GLY A 51 0.29 -14.03 -7.28
N ILE A 52 0.91 -13.01 -6.69
CA ILE A 52 2.32 -12.66 -6.91
C ILE A 52 3.26 -13.81 -6.55
N ARG A 53 3.04 -14.51 -5.44
CA ARG A 53 3.92 -15.62 -5.03
C ARG A 53 3.95 -16.78 -6.04
N ARG A 54 2.91 -16.92 -6.87
CA ARG A 54 2.81 -17.93 -7.94
C ARG A 54 3.49 -17.51 -9.24
N THR A 55 3.93 -16.27 -9.36
CA THR A 55 4.66 -15.75 -10.53
C THR A 55 6.17 -15.95 -10.40
N ARG A 56 6.90 -15.64 -11.48
CA ARG A 56 8.37 -15.61 -11.51
C ARG A 56 8.95 -14.20 -11.28
N VAL A 57 8.14 -13.25 -10.78
CA VAL A 57 8.63 -11.92 -10.40
C VAL A 57 9.70 -12.03 -9.31
N MET A 58 10.55 -11.01 -9.21
CA MET A 58 11.63 -10.92 -8.24
C MET A 58 11.15 -11.16 -6.79
N ASP A 59 11.94 -11.88 -6.01
CA ASP A 59 11.60 -12.24 -4.62
C ASP A 59 11.35 -11.03 -3.72
N ARG A 60 12.01 -9.89 -4.01
CA ARG A 60 11.78 -8.64 -3.27
C ARG A 60 10.32 -8.20 -3.37
N VAL A 61 9.70 -8.30 -4.54
CA VAL A 61 8.28 -7.95 -4.76
C VAL A 61 7.38 -8.89 -3.95
N LYS A 62 7.70 -10.19 -3.92
CA LYS A 62 6.96 -11.19 -3.11
C LYS A 62 7.02 -10.88 -1.62
N ARG A 63 8.19 -10.49 -1.10
CA ARG A 63 8.36 -10.10 0.31
C ARG A 63 7.60 -8.83 0.64
N ILE A 64 7.61 -7.82 -0.25
CA ILE A 64 6.83 -6.59 -0.05
C ILE A 64 5.33 -6.90 -0.08
N ALA A 65 4.86 -7.77 -0.99
CA ALA A 65 3.46 -8.21 -1.00
C ALA A 65 3.05 -8.94 0.28
N GLN A 66 3.92 -9.79 0.82
CA GLN A 66 3.68 -10.44 2.12
C GLN A 66 3.63 -9.41 3.27
N ALA A 67 4.57 -8.47 3.30
CA ALA A 67 4.60 -7.41 4.30
C ALA A 67 3.33 -6.54 4.23
N SER A 68 2.91 -6.16 3.03
CA SER A 68 1.69 -5.38 2.78
C SER A 68 0.44 -6.12 3.28
N TYR A 69 0.34 -7.43 3.04
CA TYR A 69 -0.72 -8.26 3.61
C TYR A 69 -0.68 -8.27 5.15
N ASN A 70 0.47 -8.52 5.77
CA ASN A 70 0.59 -8.52 7.23
C ASN A 70 0.22 -7.16 7.84
N ILE A 71 0.69 -6.06 7.23
CA ILE A 71 0.35 -4.70 7.66
C ILE A 71 -1.15 -4.45 7.53
N SER A 72 -1.81 -4.93 6.46
CA SER A 72 -3.27 -4.80 6.31
C SER A 72 -4.04 -5.51 7.42
N VAL A 73 -3.59 -6.69 7.84
CA VAL A 73 -4.21 -7.42 8.97
C VAL A 73 -4.00 -6.65 10.27
N THR A 74 -2.80 -6.13 10.50
CA THR A 74 -2.51 -5.30 11.67
C THR A 74 -3.31 -3.99 11.68
N ALA A 75 -3.50 -3.36 10.52
CA ALA A 75 -4.37 -2.20 10.34
C ALA A 75 -5.83 -2.56 10.67
N GLY A 76 -6.32 -3.72 10.21
CA GLY A 76 -7.64 -4.23 10.56
C GLY A 76 -7.82 -4.43 12.06
N ILE A 77 -6.85 -5.05 12.74
CA ILE A 77 -6.89 -5.26 14.20
C ILE A 77 -6.92 -3.91 14.93
N SER A 78 -6.05 -2.97 14.58
CA SER A 78 -6.05 -1.63 15.17
C SER A 78 -7.36 -0.87 14.89
N GLY A 79 -7.91 -1.00 13.69
CA GLY A 79 -9.22 -0.43 13.32
C GLY A 79 -10.36 -0.96 14.18
N VAL A 80 -10.38 -2.26 14.48
CA VAL A 80 -11.35 -2.86 15.41
C VAL A 80 -11.21 -2.27 16.81
N LEU A 81 -9.98 -2.12 17.32
CA LEU A 81 -9.76 -1.51 18.63
C LEU A 81 -10.24 -0.05 18.69
N ILE A 82 -10.01 0.72 17.61
CA ILE A 82 -10.48 2.10 17.47
C ILE A 82 -12.01 2.16 17.41
N PHE A 83 -12.64 1.26 16.66
CA PHE A 83 -14.10 1.21 16.50
C PHE A 83 -14.85 1.01 17.83
N PHE A 84 -14.24 0.29 18.78
CA PHE A 84 -14.79 0.06 20.12
C PHE A 84 -14.24 1.04 21.20
N ASP A 85 -13.60 2.13 20.79
CA ASP A 85 -13.03 3.15 21.69
C ASP A 85 -12.06 2.58 22.76
N ILE A 86 -11.35 1.52 22.42
CA ILE A 86 -10.46 0.84 23.37
C ILE A 86 -9.30 1.75 23.75
N GLY A 87 -9.12 1.94 25.06
CA GLY A 87 -8.01 2.72 25.61
C GLY A 87 -8.21 4.24 25.55
N ASN A 88 -9.43 4.72 25.30
CA ASN A 88 -9.72 6.16 25.25
C ASN A 88 -9.58 6.84 26.62
N THR A 89 -9.91 6.14 27.70
CA THR A 89 -9.76 6.63 29.09
C THR A 89 -8.42 6.30 29.73
N SER A 90 -7.58 5.52 29.04
CA SER A 90 -6.27 5.08 29.54
C SER A 90 -5.16 5.94 28.96
N VAL A 91 -4.40 6.61 29.82
CA VAL A 91 -3.29 7.49 29.42
C VAL A 91 -1.95 6.84 29.81
N ILE A 92 -0.96 6.94 28.93
CA ILE A 92 0.41 6.54 29.23
C ILE A 92 1.05 7.67 30.06
N PRO A 93 1.36 7.47 31.35
CA PRO A 93 1.73 8.57 32.25
C PRO A 93 2.99 9.33 31.84
N VAL A 94 3.91 8.68 31.13
CA VAL A 94 5.23 9.24 30.78
C VAL A 94 5.16 10.22 29.60
N ILE A 95 4.22 10.02 28.67
CA ILE A 95 4.12 10.83 27.43
C ILE A 95 2.81 11.61 27.33
N ASN A 96 1.89 11.42 28.28
CA ASN A 96 0.58 12.06 28.33
C ASN A 96 -0.26 11.89 27.04
N VAL A 97 -0.16 10.71 26.42
CA VAL A 97 -0.93 10.32 25.23
C VAL A 97 -1.87 9.17 25.61
N SER A 98 -3.12 9.21 25.14
CA SER A 98 -4.05 8.10 25.35
C SER A 98 -3.63 6.87 24.55
N ILE A 99 -3.92 5.67 25.07
CA ILE A 99 -3.66 4.42 24.33
C ILE A 99 -4.43 4.44 23.01
N TYR A 100 -5.68 4.94 23.02
CA TYR A 100 -6.46 5.18 21.81
C TYR A 100 -5.71 6.06 20.79
N GLY A 101 -5.16 7.19 21.23
CA GLY A 101 -4.42 8.12 20.36
C GLY A 101 -3.19 7.47 19.73
N LEU A 102 -2.49 6.62 20.47
CA LEU A 102 -1.35 5.85 19.95
C LEU A 102 -1.78 4.81 18.91
N ILE A 103 -2.87 4.07 19.17
CA ILE A 103 -3.43 3.09 18.23
C ILE A 103 -3.90 3.79 16.95
N LEU A 104 -4.60 4.92 17.08
CA LEU A 104 -5.05 5.74 15.96
C LEU A 104 -3.87 6.24 15.11
N PHE A 105 -2.84 6.78 15.74
CA PHE A 105 -1.63 7.21 15.05
C PHE A 105 -0.98 6.06 14.27
N TYR A 106 -0.81 4.91 14.92
CA TYR A 106 -0.26 3.72 14.28
C TYR A 106 -1.11 3.22 13.11
N HIS A 107 -2.44 3.21 13.26
CA HIS A 107 -3.38 2.83 12.21
C HIS A 107 -3.22 3.69 10.95
N VAL A 108 -3.08 5.01 11.12
CA VAL A 108 -2.82 5.95 10.01
C VAL A 108 -1.48 5.65 9.33
N ILE A 109 -0.42 5.38 10.09
CA ILE A 109 0.89 5.00 9.53
C ILE A 109 0.79 3.70 8.71
N CYS A 110 0.04 2.71 9.20
CA CYS A 110 -0.23 1.49 8.44
C CYS A 110 -0.98 1.78 7.14
N ALA A 111 -1.98 2.66 7.14
CA ALA A 111 -2.72 3.03 5.93
C ALA A 111 -1.78 3.63 4.85
N PHE A 112 -0.89 4.55 5.24
CA PHE A 112 0.14 5.08 4.33
C PHE A 112 1.07 3.99 3.79
N ALA A 113 1.53 3.09 4.66
CA ALA A 113 2.39 1.98 4.26
C ALA A 113 1.69 1.03 3.27
N ILE A 114 0.38 0.79 3.44
CA ILE A 114 -0.39 -0.08 2.54
C ILE A 114 -0.49 0.54 1.14
N ILE A 115 -0.87 1.82 1.01
CA ILE A 115 -1.01 2.48 -0.30
C ILE A 115 0.34 2.54 -1.03
N THR A 116 1.40 2.94 -0.33
CA THR A 116 2.74 3.05 -0.91
C THR A 116 3.30 1.70 -1.35
N GLN A 117 3.12 0.65 -0.54
CA GLN A 117 3.54 -0.70 -0.92
C GLN A 117 2.69 -1.26 -2.06
N ALA A 118 1.38 -1.04 -2.07
CA ALA A 118 0.50 -1.46 -3.16
C ALA A 118 0.95 -0.87 -4.50
N ALA A 119 1.27 0.43 -4.54
CA ALA A 119 1.77 1.10 -5.73
C ALA A 119 3.12 0.53 -6.18
N ALA A 120 4.06 0.37 -5.24
CA ALA A 120 5.38 -0.20 -5.53
C ALA A 120 5.31 -1.62 -6.09
N ILE A 121 4.41 -2.45 -5.54
CA ILE A 121 4.20 -3.82 -6.01
C ILE A 121 3.58 -3.83 -7.41
N ALA A 122 2.55 -3.01 -7.64
CA ALA A 122 1.86 -2.94 -8.93
C ALA A 122 2.83 -2.55 -10.05
N ILE A 123 3.56 -1.44 -9.86
CA ILE A 123 4.56 -0.94 -10.81
C ILE A 123 5.65 -1.99 -11.04
N ALA A 124 6.27 -2.52 -9.97
CA ALA A 124 7.36 -3.49 -10.13
C ALA A 124 6.92 -4.80 -10.82
N HIS A 125 5.66 -5.22 -10.64
CA HIS A 125 5.11 -6.36 -11.37
C HIS A 125 4.93 -6.02 -12.86
N ASP A 126 4.39 -4.84 -13.16
CA ASP A 126 4.14 -4.37 -14.53
C ASP A 126 5.44 -4.28 -15.34
N MET A 127 6.45 -3.59 -14.80
CA MET A 127 7.77 -3.46 -15.43
C MET A 127 8.45 -4.82 -15.68
N TRP A 128 8.20 -5.79 -14.79
CA TRP A 128 8.69 -7.16 -14.95
C TRP A 128 7.95 -7.92 -16.04
N GLU A 129 6.62 -7.78 -16.13
CA GLU A 129 5.80 -8.42 -17.16
C GLU A 129 6.14 -7.87 -18.55
N GLU A 130 6.35 -6.56 -18.64
CA GLU A 130 6.74 -5.87 -19.87
C GLU A 130 8.23 -6.01 -20.21
N LYS A 131 9.03 -6.56 -19.27
CA LYS A 131 10.48 -6.72 -19.42
C LYS A 131 11.15 -5.39 -19.80
N GLU A 132 10.66 -4.29 -19.25
CA GLU A 132 10.98 -2.91 -19.66
C GLU A 132 12.49 -2.66 -19.72
N PHE A 133 13.25 -3.28 -18.80
CA PHE A 133 14.70 -3.12 -18.71
C PHE A 133 15.54 -4.17 -19.46
N GLU A 134 14.93 -5.15 -20.15
CA GLU A 134 15.71 -6.18 -20.86
C GLU A 134 16.43 -5.65 -22.09
N LYS A 135 16.00 -4.51 -22.66
CA LYS A 135 16.52 -4.00 -23.95
C LYS A 135 17.03 -2.56 -23.94
N GLU A 136 16.78 -1.79 -22.87
CA GLU A 136 17.01 -0.35 -22.88
C GLU A 136 18.36 0.10 -22.30
N THR A 137 18.97 -0.71 -21.43
CA THR A 137 20.19 -0.29 -20.73
C THR A 137 21.14 -1.47 -20.50
N GLU A 138 22.41 -1.30 -20.86
CA GLU A 138 23.45 -2.25 -20.46
C GLU A 138 23.88 -2.00 -19.01
N PRO A 139 24.13 -3.04 -18.21
CA PRO A 139 24.62 -2.88 -16.84
C PRO A 139 25.90 -2.03 -16.79
N GLY A 140 25.87 -0.94 -16.00
CA GLY A 140 27.02 -0.04 -15.83
C GLY A 140 27.19 1.02 -16.92
N VAL A 141 26.35 1.03 -17.95
CA VAL A 141 26.33 2.05 -18.99
C VAL A 141 25.25 3.07 -18.66
N VAL A 142 25.65 4.32 -18.42
CA VAL A 142 24.70 5.44 -18.33
C VAL A 142 24.33 5.83 -19.77
N PRO A 143 23.05 5.75 -20.17
CA PRO A 143 22.65 6.19 -21.49
C PRO A 143 23.05 7.65 -21.71
N PRO A 144 23.58 8.01 -22.90
CA PRO A 144 23.94 9.39 -23.18
C PRO A 144 22.71 10.28 -23.05
N HIS A 145 22.91 11.50 -22.55
CA HIS A 145 21.81 12.44 -22.37
C HIS A 145 21.08 12.65 -23.71
N PRO A 146 19.73 12.69 -23.79
CA PRO A 146 19.00 12.72 -25.07
C PRO A 146 19.41 13.85 -26.03
N MET A 147 19.89 14.97 -25.50
CA MET A 147 20.40 16.09 -26.31
C MET A 147 21.77 15.84 -26.95
N GLN A 148 22.56 14.88 -26.45
CA GLN A 148 23.86 14.50 -27.01
C GLN A 148 23.71 13.57 -28.23
N GLN A 149 22.57 12.89 -28.38
CA GLN A 149 22.31 11.98 -29.51
C GLN A 149 21.96 12.71 -30.82
N LYS A 150 21.53 13.98 -30.77
CA LYS A 150 21.07 14.72 -31.96
C LYS A 150 22.17 15.31 -32.85
N TYR A 151 23.43 15.22 -32.45
CA TYR A 151 24.55 15.75 -33.23
C TYR A 151 25.64 14.69 -33.41
N PRO A 152 25.49 13.77 -34.37
CA PRO A 152 26.67 13.08 -34.88
C PRO A 152 27.56 14.15 -35.49
N ASN A 153 28.76 14.33 -34.91
CA ASN A 153 29.78 15.21 -35.45
C ASN A 153 29.98 14.87 -36.93
N LYS A 154 29.68 15.83 -37.81
CA LYS A 154 30.09 15.81 -39.22
C LYS A 154 31.59 15.96 -39.33
#